data_AF-A0AAD1KFH4-F1
#
_entry.id   AF-A0AAD1KFH4-F1
#
_cell.length_a   1.000
_cell.length_b   1.000
_cell.length_c   1.000
_cell.angle_alpha   90.00
_cell.angle_beta   90.00
_cell.angle_gamma   90.00
#
_symmetry.space_group_name_H-M   'P 1'
#
loop_
_entity.id
_entity.type
_entity.pdbx_description
1 polymer ?
#
loop_
_entity_poly.entity_id
_entity_poly.type
_entity_poly.pdbx_seq_one_letter_code
_entity_poly.pdbx_strand_id
1 'polypeptide(L)'
;MAESQAKSSSDLNPDLKLVSSSESSIDKQLSNPDKEPGSLPLGLVLDSEGNPIAIPQQFEAALEYESAPLPKASRDSKPTKSRKKKASKPRRQVADDPSCRWLDKRMTELERRLRQKDSHTARFLQAELGEHQQQFRCLKCSGSGPETQDYSRCTLYH
;
A
#
# COMPACT_ATOMS: atom_id res chain seq x y z
N MET A 1 7.63 51.84 -32.31
CA MET A 1 6.53 50.85 -32.46
C MET A 1 6.81 50.13 -33.76
N ALA A 2 7.27 48.87 -33.70
CA ALA A 2 7.57 48.06 -34.87
C ALA A 2 7.05 46.64 -34.62
N GLU A 3 6.13 46.23 -35.47
CA GLU A 3 5.58 44.89 -35.59
C GLU A 3 6.46 44.11 -36.57
N SER A 4 6.74 42.83 -36.30
CA SER A 4 7.31 41.90 -37.28
C SER A 4 6.94 40.45 -36.91
N GLN A 5 6.39 39.75 -37.90
CA GLN A 5 5.97 38.35 -37.90
C GLN A 5 7.11 37.38 -38.24
N ALA A 6 6.98 36.11 -37.83
CA ALA A 6 7.32 34.84 -38.53
C ALA A 6 7.25 33.69 -37.49
N LYS A 7 6.41 32.65 -37.56
CA LYS A 7 6.17 31.54 -38.52
C LYS A 7 7.11 30.33 -38.36
N SER A 8 6.47 29.14 -38.32
CA SER A 8 6.97 27.75 -38.53
C SER A 8 6.82 26.87 -37.29
N SER A 9 5.81 26.00 -37.16
CA SER A 9 5.57 24.68 -37.83
C SER A 9 6.62 23.60 -37.52
N SER A 10 6.09 22.46 -37.06
CA SER A 10 6.54 21.05 -37.19
C SER A 10 6.53 20.29 -35.85
N ASP A 11 5.56 19.37 -35.62
CA ASP A 11 5.57 17.93 -36.05
C ASP A 11 6.26 17.07 -34.96
N LEU A 12 5.78 15.93 -34.43
CA LEU A 12 4.83 14.90 -34.86
C LEU A 12 4.44 13.99 -33.67
N ASN A 13 3.24 13.39 -33.77
CA ASN A 13 2.82 12.14 -33.10
C ASN A 13 3.63 10.94 -33.61
N PRO A 14 3.71 9.85 -32.83
CA PRO A 14 3.40 8.53 -33.41
C PRO A 14 2.48 7.73 -32.48
N ASP A 15 1.23 7.47 -32.85
CA ASP A 15 0.73 6.44 -33.80
C ASP A 15 0.72 5.02 -33.21
N LEU A 16 -0.48 4.65 -32.75
CA LEU A 16 -0.95 3.27 -32.54
C LEU A 16 -0.79 2.47 -33.84
N LYS A 17 -0.05 1.36 -33.82
CA LYS A 17 -0.18 0.33 -34.86
C LYS A 17 -0.26 -1.09 -34.32
N LEU A 18 -1.49 -1.57 -34.39
CA LEU A 18 -1.93 -2.96 -34.58
C LEU A 18 -1.59 -3.41 -36.02
N VAL A 19 -1.04 -4.62 -36.21
CA VAL A 19 -1.24 -5.57 -37.34
C VAL A 19 -0.13 -6.64 -37.27
N SER A 20 -0.43 -7.90 -36.93
CA SER A 20 -0.90 -9.01 -37.77
C SER A 20 0.08 -9.52 -38.81
N SER A 21 0.38 -10.83 -38.70
CA SER A 21 0.77 -11.79 -39.77
C SER A 21 2.11 -11.52 -40.48
N SER A 22 2.91 -12.47 -40.98
CA SER A 22 2.97 -13.93 -41.02
C SER A 22 4.26 -14.28 -41.83
N GLU A 23 4.84 -15.47 -41.62
CA GLU A 23 5.78 -16.21 -42.53
C GLU A 23 7.20 -15.60 -42.74
N SER A 24 8.30 -16.33 -42.96
CA SER A 24 8.69 -17.75 -43.03
C SER A 24 10.23 -17.82 -43.25
N SER A 25 10.81 -19.04 -43.23
CA SER A 25 12.20 -19.45 -43.61
C SER A 25 13.18 -19.65 -42.45
N ILE A 26 13.47 -20.86 -41.94
CA ILE A 26 13.97 -22.16 -42.49
C ILE A 26 15.51 -22.30 -42.28
N ASP A 27 15.88 -23.45 -41.65
CA ASP A 27 17.18 -24.16 -41.56
C ASP A 27 18.37 -23.45 -40.88
N LYS A 28 19.19 -24.03 -40.00
CA LYS A 28 19.83 -25.37 -39.87
C LYS A 28 20.60 -25.30 -38.52
N GLN A 29 20.84 -26.31 -37.69
CA GLN A 29 21.15 -27.73 -37.90
C GLN A 29 20.93 -28.53 -36.60
N LEU A 30 20.54 -29.79 -36.81
CA LEU A 30 20.47 -30.93 -35.91
C LEU A 30 21.79 -31.25 -35.18
N SER A 31 21.72 -31.60 -33.89
CA SER A 31 22.52 -32.69 -33.29
C SER A 31 22.12 -32.98 -31.83
N ASN A 32 21.11 -33.83 -31.62
CA ASN A 32 21.29 -35.18 -31.05
C ASN A 32 19.94 -35.83 -30.66
N PRO A 33 19.80 -37.16 -30.87
CA PRO A 33 18.57 -37.91 -30.70
C PRO A 33 18.37 -38.37 -29.24
N ASP A 34 17.15 -38.83 -28.94
CA ASP A 34 16.71 -39.45 -27.68
C ASP A 34 16.36 -38.52 -26.51
N LYS A 35 15.30 -37.74 -26.70
CA LYS A 35 14.29 -37.60 -25.64
C LYS A 35 12.95 -37.29 -26.29
N GLU A 36 12.04 -38.27 -26.25
CA GLU A 36 10.61 -38.08 -26.47
C GLU A 36 10.19 -36.71 -25.90
N PRO A 37 9.36 -35.89 -26.59
CA PRO A 37 8.71 -34.75 -25.94
C PRO A 37 7.67 -35.33 -24.97
N GLY A 38 8.15 -35.91 -23.87
CA GLY A 38 7.34 -36.32 -22.74
C GLY A 38 6.61 -35.08 -22.30
N SER A 39 5.31 -35.05 -22.60
CA SER A 39 4.40 -34.00 -22.20
C SER A 39 4.72 -33.63 -20.77
N LEU A 40 5.09 -32.37 -20.53
CA LEU A 40 5.22 -31.83 -19.18
C LEU A 40 3.94 -32.27 -18.44
N PRO A 41 4.05 -33.05 -17.34
CA PRO A 41 2.86 -33.53 -16.67
C PRO A 41 2.02 -32.32 -16.29
N LEU A 42 0.77 -32.28 -16.74
CA LEU A 42 -0.16 -31.20 -16.44
C LEU A 42 -0.28 -31.10 -14.91
N GLY A 43 0.10 -29.95 -14.35
CA GLY A 43 0.01 -29.68 -12.91
C GLY A 43 1.33 -29.44 -12.18
N LEU A 44 2.48 -29.35 -12.85
CA LEU A 44 3.72 -28.88 -12.21
C LEU A 44 3.81 -27.35 -12.25
N VAL A 45 4.12 -26.76 -11.10
CA VAL A 45 4.54 -25.36 -10.99
C VAL A 45 6.06 -25.32 -11.18
N LEU A 46 6.54 -24.53 -12.15
CA LEU A 46 7.97 -24.38 -12.45
C LEU A 46 8.49 -23.03 -11.92
N ASP A 47 9.75 -22.98 -11.55
CA ASP A 47 10.46 -21.74 -11.23
C ASP A 47 10.89 -20.97 -12.50
N SER A 48 11.52 -19.79 -12.33
CA SER A 48 12.01 -18.96 -13.44
C SER A 48 13.11 -19.61 -14.28
N GLU A 49 13.73 -20.68 -13.78
CA GLU A 49 14.79 -21.45 -14.44
C GLU A 49 14.23 -22.73 -15.09
N GLY A 50 12.92 -22.98 -14.96
CA GLY A 50 12.23 -24.15 -15.52
C GLY A 50 12.31 -25.40 -14.64
N ASN A 51 12.79 -25.31 -13.40
CA ASN A 51 12.82 -26.43 -12.47
C ASN A 51 11.48 -26.57 -11.73
N PRO A 52 11.04 -27.80 -11.42
CA PRO A 52 9.79 -28.03 -10.71
C PRO A 52 9.85 -27.61 -9.24
N ILE A 53 8.86 -26.82 -8.81
CA ILE A 53 8.67 -26.41 -7.42
C ILE A 53 7.81 -27.45 -6.70
N ALA A 54 8.33 -28.03 -5.62
CA ALA A 54 7.59 -28.94 -4.76
C ALA A 54 6.61 -28.16 -3.86
N ILE A 55 5.31 -28.25 -4.15
CA ILE A 55 4.28 -27.72 -3.27
C ILE A 55 4.03 -28.75 -2.16
N PRO A 56 4.23 -28.39 -0.88
CA PRO A 56 3.94 -29.30 0.22
C PRO A 56 2.43 -29.65 0.22
N GLN A 57 2.13 -30.95 0.20
CA GLN A 57 0.76 -31.48 0.24
C GLN A 57 0.10 -31.30 1.62
N GLN A 58 0.92 -31.00 2.63
CA GLN A 58 0.51 -30.77 4.00
C GLN A 58 0.79 -29.31 4.35
N PHE A 59 -0.24 -28.63 4.82
CA PHE A 59 -0.13 -27.25 5.27
C PHE A 59 0.44 -27.25 6.69
N GLU A 60 1.74 -26.99 6.82
CA GLU A 60 2.36 -26.69 8.11
C GLU A 60 2.36 -25.18 8.32
N ALA A 61 1.84 -24.73 9.46
CA ALA A 61 1.85 -23.32 9.80
C ALA A 61 3.32 -22.87 9.98
N ALA A 62 3.75 -21.88 9.18
CA ALA A 62 5.10 -21.33 9.27
C ALA A 62 5.41 -20.66 10.63
N LEU A 63 4.38 -20.41 11.44
CA LEU A 63 4.50 -19.82 12.76
C LEU A 63 3.42 -20.40 13.70
N GLU A 64 3.85 -21.17 14.70
CA GLU A 64 2.99 -21.58 15.81
C GLU A 64 2.89 -20.42 16.81
N TYR A 65 1.73 -19.76 16.83
CA TYR A 65 1.45 -18.72 17.81
C TYR A 65 0.79 -19.32 19.04
N GLU A 66 1.52 -19.38 20.15
CA GLU A 66 0.95 -19.71 21.46
C GLU A 66 0.77 -18.43 22.28
N SER A 67 -0.48 -18.08 22.59
CA SER A 67 -0.78 -16.93 23.44
C SER A 67 -0.45 -17.27 24.89
N ALA A 68 0.32 -16.42 25.57
CA ALA A 68 0.53 -16.55 27.02
C ALA A 68 -0.82 -16.45 27.78
N PRO A 69 -1.04 -17.28 28.81
CA PRO A 69 -2.26 -17.22 29.60
C PRO A 69 -2.38 -15.87 30.29
N LEU A 70 -3.49 -15.16 30.02
CA LEU A 70 -3.78 -13.89 30.66
C LEU A 70 -3.95 -14.10 32.18
N PRO A 71 -3.34 -13.25 33.03
CA PRO A 71 -3.55 -13.33 34.47
C PRO A 71 -5.04 -13.14 34.78
N LYS A 72 -5.60 -14.03 35.60
CA LYS A 72 -6.98 -13.95 36.05
C LYS A 72 -7.19 -12.64 36.79
N ALA A 73 -8.02 -11.76 36.24
CA ALA A 73 -8.37 -10.51 36.91
C ALA A 73 -9.04 -10.83 38.25
N SER A 74 -8.38 -10.48 39.37
CA SER A 74 -9.02 -10.45 40.68
C SER A 74 -10.20 -9.48 40.59
N ARG A 75 -11.42 -10.00 40.72
CA ARG A 75 -12.62 -9.18 40.80
C ARG A 75 -12.75 -8.62 42.21
N ASP A 76 -11.89 -7.67 42.56
CA ASP A 76 -12.19 -6.74 43.64
C ASP A 76 -13.22 -5.74 43.11
N SER A 77 -14.49 -6.14 43.20
CA SER A 77 -15.66 -5.33 42.86
C SER A 77 -15.83 -4.19 43.86
N LYS A 78 -14.95 -3.18 43.77
CA LYS A 78 -15.19 -1.88 44.41
C LYS A 78 -16.14 -1.10 43.51
N PRO A 79 -17.30 -0.62 43.99
CA PRO A 79 -18.22 0.16 43.18
C PRO A 79 -17.52 1.45 42.75
N THR A 80 -17.05 1.47 41.50
CA THR A 80 -16.47 2.68 40.90
C THR A 80 -17.63 3.62 40.61
N LYS A 81 -17.78 4.63 41.46
CA LYS A 81 -18.65 5.79 41.26
C LYS A 81 -18.53 6.21 39.80
N SER A 82 -19.63 6.11 39.04
CA SER A 82 -19.69 6.40 37.62
C SER A 82 -19.16 7.82 37.38
N ARG A 83 -17.88 7.92 37.04
CA ARG A 83 -17.27 9.19 36.66
C ARG A 83 -17.87 9.49 35.30
N LYS A 84 -18.91 10.34 35.26
CA LYS A 84 -19.43 10.94 34.03
C LYS A 84 -18.19 11.29 33.21
N LYS A 85 -18.02 10.64 32.06
CA LYS A 85 -16.96 10.94 31.11
C LYS A 85 -17.16 12.41 30.79
N LYS A 86 -16.38 13.30 31.42
CA LYS A 86 -16.29 14.69 30.99
C LYS A 86 -15.83 14.55 29.55
N ALA A 87 -16.72 14.87 28.61
CA ALA A 87 -16.37 15.02 27.21
C ALA A 87 -15.09 15.85 27.19
N SER A 88 -13.98 15.17 26.87
CA SER A 88 -12.71 15.82 26.66
C SER A 88 -13.00 16.92 25.64
N LYS A 89 -12.69 18.17 26.01
CA LYS A 89 -12.84 19.36 25.16
C LYS A 89 -12.59 18.97 23.69
N PRO A 90 -13.47 19.36 22.74
CA PRO A 90 -13.27 19.03 21.34
C PRO A 90 -11.96 19.70 20.90
N ARG A 91 -10.85 18.95 20.96
CA ARG A 91 -9.74 19.17 20.06
C ARG A 91 -10.36 18.94 18.69
N ARG A 92 -10.28 19.96 17.83
CA ARG A 92 -10.63 19.98 16.39
C ARG A 92 -11.59 18.86 16.02
N GLN A 93 -12.87 19.18 15.84
CA GLN A 93 -13.92 18.24 15.49
C GLN A 93 -13.43 17.27 14.39
N VAL A 94 -12.95 16.09 14.81
CA VAL A 94 -12.51 15.02 13.90
C VAL A 94 -13.77 14.26 13.58
N ALA A 95 -13.95 13.92 12.30
CA ALA A 95 -15.05 13.09 11.87
C ALA A 95 -15.13 11.79 12.68
N ASP A 96 -16.34 11.26 12.86
CA ASP A 96 -16.58 10.01 13.62
C ASP A 96 -16.25 8.77 12.76
N ASP A 97 -15.00 8.70 12.32
CA ASP A 97 -14.47 7.62 11.50
C ASP A 97 -13.17 7.07 12.12
N PRO A 98 -12.97 5.73 12.17
CA PRO A 98 -11.79 5.13 12.76
C PRO A 98 -10.48 5.57 12.08
N SER A 99 -10.49 5.76 10.76
CA SER A 99 -9.33 6.17 9.97
C SER A 99 -8.88 7.58 10.38
N CYS A 100 -9.84 8.51 10.45
CA CYS A 100 -9.57 9.89 10.87
C CYS A 100 -9.07 10.00 12.31
N ARG A 101 -9.61 9.17 13.22
CA ARG A 101 -9.17 9.13 14.63
C ARG A 101 -7.77 8.55 14.78
N TRP A 102 -7.41 7.56 13.97
CA TRP A 102 -6.05 7.03 13.95
C TRP A 102 -5.07 8.08 13.42
N LEU A 103 -5.42 8.74 12.32
CA LEU A 103 -4.58 9.75 11.69
C LEU A 103 -4.30 10.95 12.62
N ASP A 104 -5.31 11.47 13.31
CA ASP A 104 -5.15 12.56 14.30
C ASP A 104 -4.19 12.17 15.43
N LYS A 105 -4.31 10.95 15.95
CA LYS A 105 -3.41 10.42 16.98
C LYS A 105 -1.99 10.24 16.45
N ARG A 106 -1.85 9.71 15.23
CA ARG A 106 -0.54 9.50 14.60
C ARG A 106 0.17 10.83 14.38
N MET A 107 -0.52 11.83 13.81
CA MET A 107 0.03 13.18 13.65
C MET A 107 0.41 13.81 15.00
N THR A 108 -0.46 13.71 16.01
CA THR A 108 -0.15 14.22 17.37
C THR A 108 1.09 13.57 17.96
N GLU A 109 1.25 12.26 17.77
CA GLU A 109 2.43 11.51 18.22
C GLU A 109 3.69 11.92 17.45
N LEU A 110 3.61 12.10 16.13
CA LEU A 110 4.72 12.58 15.31
C LEU A 110 5.16 14.00 15.71
N GLU A 111 4.20 14.90 15.94
CA GLU A 111 4.49 16.24 16.47
C GLU A 111 5.15 16.20 17.85
N ARG A 112 4.71 15.28 18.71
CA ARG A 112 5.32 15.08 20.04
C ARG A 112 6.76 14.59 19.91
N ARG A 113 7.05 13.65 19.01
CA ARG A 113 8.40 13.13 18.75
C ARG A 113 9.31 14.20 18.14
N LEU A 114 8.80 14.99 17.20
CA LEU A 114 9.53 16.14 16.63
C LEU A 114 9.92 17.16 17.71
N ARG A 115 9.05 17.39 18.70
CA ARG A 115 9.37 18.26 19.85
C ARG A 115 10.43 17.67 20.79
N GLN A 116 10.62 16.35 20.80
CA GLN A 116 11.54 15.66 21.71
C GLN A 116 13.02 15.65 21.25
N LYS A 117 13.37 16.39 20.18
CA LYS A 117 14.75 16.60 19.69
C LYS A 117 15.52 15.31 19.33
N ASP A 118 14.84 14.32 18.73
CA ASP A 118 15.53 13.22 18.07
C ASP A 118 16.07 13.68 16.70
N SER A 119 17.33 14.14 16.66
CA SER A 119 17.92 14.77 15.48
C SER A 119 18.09 13.83 14.29
N HIS A 120 18.35 12.55 14.53
CA HIS A 120 18.61 11.56 13.48
C HIS A 120 17.34 11.16 12.72
N THR A 121 16.18 11.15 13.39
CA THR A 121 14.90 10.73 12.79
C THR A 121 14.01 11.91 12.40
N ALA A 122 14.36 13.14 12.79
CA ALA A 122 13.56 14.34 12.56
C ALA A 122 13.11 14.51 11.09
N ARG A 123 13.99 14.27 10.12
CA ARG A 123 13.63 14.37 8.69
C ARG A 123 12.56 13.38 8.28
N PHE A 124 12.69 12.12 8.72
CA PHE A 124 11.72 11.07 8.43
C PHE A 124 10.38 11.37 9.12
N LEU A 125 10.42 11.77 10.39
CA LEU A 125 9.21 12.15 11.13
C LEU A 125 8.49 13.33 10.50
N GLN A 126 9.22 14.29 9.94
CA GLN A 126 8.65 15.44 9.25
C GLN A 126 8.04 15.07 7.90
N ALA A 127 8.69 14.18 7.14
CA ALA A 127 8.13 13.64 5.90
C ALA A 127 6.83 12.86 6.18
N GLU A 128 6.86 11.98 7.19
CA GLU A 128 5.71 11.19 7.62
C GLU A 128 4.56 12.11 8.08
N LEU A 129 4.87 13.14 8.87
CA LEU A 129 3.87 14.13 9.30
C LEU A 129 3.20 14.80 8.10
N GLY A 130 3.98 15.14 7.06
CA GLY A 130 3.46 15.76 5.84
C GLY A 130 2.50 14.85 5.09
N GLU A 131 2.85 13.58 4.94
CA GLU A 131 2.01 12.55 4.30
C GLU A 131 0.69 12.36 5.05
N HIS A 132 0.75 12.18 6.38
CA HIS A 132 -0.45 12.05 7.20
C HIS A 132 -1.32 13.31 7.15
N GLN A 133 -0.73 14.52 7.09
CA GLN A 133 -1.51 15.75 6.91
C GLN A 133 -2.19 15.83 5.54
N GLN A 134 -1.59 15.27 4.50
CA GLN A 134 -2.20 15.18 3.18
C GLN A 134 -3.36 14.18 3.19
N GLN A 135 -3.16 12.99 3.75
CA GLN A 135 -4.22 11.99 3.92
C GLN A 135 -5.39 12.54 4.76
N PHE A 136 -5.10 13.28 5.83
CA PHE A 136 -6.13 13.89 6.69
C PHE A 136 -7.05 14.84 5.91
N ARG A 137 -6.46 15.63 5.01
CA ARG A 137 -7.20 16.57 4.17
C ARG A 137 -7.97 15.84 3.06
N CYS A 138 -7.35 14.83 2.45
CA CYS A 138 -7.96 14.01 1.40
C CYS A 138 -9.22 13.31 1.91
N LEU A 139 -9.15 12.71 3.11
CA LEU A 139 -10.25 12.03 3.78
C LEU A 139 -11.24 12.97 4.49
N LYS A 140 -11.12 14.30 4.32
CA LYS A 140 -12.01 15.32 4.91
C LYS A 140 -12.23 15.14 6.42
N CYS A 141 -11.18 14.71 7.12
CA CYS A 141 -11.27 14.33 8.53
C CYS A 141 -11.56 15.48 9.49
N SER A 142 -11.45 16.74 9.04
CA SER A 142 -11.78 17.94 9.81
C SER A 142 -13.27 18.30 9.86
N GLY A 143 -14.15 17.52 9.21
CA GLY A 143 -15.56 17.85 9.06
C GLY A 143 -16.42 16.59 8.93
N SER A 144 -17.02 16.39 7.76
CA SER A 144 -17.98 15.31 7.49
C SER A 144 -17.40 13.90 7.54
N GLY A 145 -16.08 13.75 7.39
CA GLY A 145 -15.41 12.46 7.28
C GLY A 145 -15.35 11.92 5.85
N PRO A 146 -14.62 10.82 5.65
CA PRO A 146 -14.39 10.25 4.33
C PRO A 146 -15.64 9.57 3.79
N GLU A 147 -15.97 9.85 2.53
CA GLU A 147 -16.96 9.08 1.79
C GLU A 147 -16.33 7.81 1.21
N THR A 148 -17.13 6.80 0.84
CA THR A 148 -16.64 5.55 0.24
C THR A 148 -15.75 5.79 -0.98
N GLN A 149 -16.04 6.83 -1.77
CA GLN A 149 -15.22 7.21 -2.92
C GLN A 149 -13.91 7.92 -2.53
N ASP A 150 -13.87 8.62 -1.39
CA ASP A 150 -12.65 9.29 -0.93
C ASP A 150 -11.59 8.24 -0.55
N TYR A 151 -12.00 7.11 0.03
CA TYR A 151 -11.08 6.02 0.36
C TYR A 151 -10.29 5.52 -0.85
N SER A 152 -10.94 5.27 -1.99
CA SER A 152 -10.24 4.76 -3.19
C SER A 152 -9.35 5.80 -3.85
N ARG A 153 -9.67 7.10 -3.69
CA ARG A 153 -8.86 8.21 -4.23
C ARG A 153 -7.65 8.51 -3.36
N CYS A 154 -7.80 8.37 -2.04
CA CYS A 154 -6.78 8.80 -1.08
C CYS A 154 -5.77 7.70 -0.72
N THR A 155 -6.02 6.42 -1.04
CA THR A 155 -5.07 5.31 -0.83
C THR A 155 -3.94 5.24 -1.87
N LEU A 156 -3.99 6.06 -2.93
CA LEU A 156 -3.00 6.06 -4.02
C LEU A 156 -1.81 7.00 -3.79
N TYR A 157 -1.74 7.68 -2.64
CA TYR A 157 -0.58 8.49 -2.27
C TYR A 157 0.40 7.63 -1.46
N HIS A 158 1.21 6.82 -2.14
CA HIS A 158 2.40 6.17 -1.58
C HIS A 158 3.42 5.85 -2.68
#